data_AF-A0A7C4ML03-F1
#
_entry.id   AF-A0A7C4ML03-F1
#
_cell.length_a   1.000
_cell.length_b   1.000
_cell.length_c   1.000
_cell.angle_alpha   90.00
_cell.angle_beta   90.00
_cell.angle_gamma   90.00
#
_symmetry.space_group_name_H-M   'P 1'
#
loop_
_entity.id
_entity.type
_entity.pdbx_description
1 polymer ?
#
loop_
_entity_poly.entity_id
_entity_poly.type
_entity_poly.pdbx_seq_one_letter_code
_entity_poly.pdbx_strand_id
1 'polypeptide(L)'
;MNEIDVFLEEFYPMSQRAGELLAEIRMEKTQVRSLENIVVSTRRFSEILNFIKNQAGKEKKDNKWGKAADLLLEQLDQIEQKAKSLAEGEPAKALEIKMHASQGWIRQVVAHYLYEKKRAGD
;
A
#
# COMPACT_ATOMS: atom_id res chain seq x y z
N MET A 1 6.88 20.28 -10.85
CA MET A 1 5.99 19.43 -10.04
C MET A 1 6.42 18.01 -10.32
N ASN A 2 6.73 17.20 -9.30
CA ASN A 2 7.22 15.83 -9.51
C ASN A 2 6.06 14.97 -10.06
N GLU A 3 6.23 14.31 -11.19
CA GLU A 3 5.18 13.48 -11.83
C GLU A 3 4.66 12.38 -10.90
N ILE A 4 5.51 11.91 -9.98
CA ILE A 4 5.16 10.94 -8.94
C ILE A 4 4.13 11.53 -7.96
N ASP A 5 4.32 12.79 -7.56
CA ASP A 5 3.40 13.48 -6.64
C ASP A 5 2.05 13.71 -7.30
N VAL A 6 2.03 14.09 -8.58
CA VAL A 6 0.78 14.24 -9.36
C VAL A 6 0.05 12.90 -9.45
N PHE A 7 0.76 11.82 -9.77
CA PHE A 7 0.17 10.48 -9.76
C PHE A 7 -0.40 10.11 -8.40
N LEU A 8 0.28 10.43 -7.30
CA LEU A 8 -0.20 10.13 -5.95
C LEU A 8 -1.45 10.93 -5.57
N GLU A 9 -1.61 12.15 -6.06
CA GLU A 9 -2.85 12.93 -5.89
C GLU A 9 -4.01 12.31 -6.69
N GLU A 10 -3.75 11.89 -7.93
CA GLU A 10 -4.74 11.19 -8.77
C GLU A 10 -5.12 9.82 -8.20
N PHE A 11 -4.15 9.11 -7.62
CA PHE A 11 -4.32 7.78 -7.02
C PHE A 11 -4.94 7.82 -5.61
N TYR A 12 -5.05 9.01 -5.00
CA TYR A 12 -5.49 9.17 -3.63
C TYR A 12 -6.83 8.48 -3.30
N PRO A 13 -7.88 8.51 -4.15
CA PRO A 13 -9.13 7.79 -3.90
C PRO A 13 -8.93 6.27 -3.76
N MET A 14 -7.98 5.69 -4.50
CA MET A 14 -7.65 4.27 -4.37
C MET A 14 -6.97 4.00 -3.03
N SER A 15 -6.02 4.86 -2.62
CA SER A 15 -5.39 4.80 -1.30
C SER A 15 -6.43 4.88 -0.16
N GLN A 16 -7.44 5.74 -0.29
CA GLN A 16 -8.54 5.85 0.68
C GLN A 16 -9.32 4.54 0.76
N ARG A 17 -9.71 3.95 -0.38
CA ARG A 17 -10.44 2.67 -0.41
C ARG A 17 -9.70 1.55 0.32
N ALA A 18 -8.38 1.48 0.17
CA ALA A 18 -7.56 0.51 0.92
C ALA A 18 -7.55 0.82 2.42
N GLY A 19 -7.41 2.10 2.80
CA GLY A 19 -7.47 2.52 4.22
C GLY A 19 -8.82 2.22 4.87
N GLU A 20 -9.91 2.45 4.14
CA GLU A 20 -11.28 2.17 4.57
C GLU A 20 -11.49 0.67 4.77
N LEU A 21 -11.10 -0.17 3.80
CA LEU A 21 -11.17 -1.62 3.93
C LEU A 21 -10.41 -2.13 5.17
N LEU A 22 -9.20 -1.61 5.42
CA LEU A 22 -8.41 -1.97 6.59
C LEU A 22 -9.13 -1.62 7.90
N ALA A 23 -9.88 -0.51 7.93
CA ALA A 23 -10.68 -0.11 9.08
C ALA A 23 -11.93 -1.00 9.23
N GLU A 24 -12.65 -1.27 8.14
CA GLU A 24 -13.86 -2.11 8.11
C GLU A 24 -13.61 -3.53 8.61
N ILE A 25 -12.52 -4.16 8.17
CA ILE A 25 -12.11 -5.50 8.64
C ILE A 25 -11.50 -5.47 10.05
N ARG A 26 -11.47 -4.29 10.68
CA ARG A 26 -10.89 -4.04 12.01
C ARG A 26 -9.46 -4.53 12.11
N MET A 27 -8.64 -4.27 11.09
CA MET A 27 -7.22 -4.60 11.13
C MET A 27 -6.57 -3.92 12.33
N GLU A 28 -5.69 -4.61 13.03
CA GLU A 28 -5.02 -4.07 14.20
C GLU A 28 -4.07 -2.94 13.78
N LYS A 29 -4.06 -1.84 14.55
CA LYS A 29 -3.20 -0.67 14.26
C LYS A 29 -1.73 -1.06 14.14
N THR A 30 -1.28 -2.01 14.94
CA THR A 30 0.10 -2.52 14.90
C THR A 30 0.40 -3.22 13.58
N GLN A 31 -0.54 -3.98 13.00
CA GLN A 31 -0.38 -4.64 11.70
C GLN A 31 -0.28 -3.61 10.56
N VAL A 32 -1.14 -2.58 10.57
CA VAL A 32 -1.11 -1.50 9.57
C VAL A 32 0.19 -0.69 9.67
N ARG A 33 0.65 -0.38 10.89
CA ARG A 33 1.96 0.28 11.11
C ARG A 33 3.14 -0.61 10.72
N SER A 34 3.06 -1.94 10.90
CA SER A 34 4.08 -2.85 10.41
C SER A 34 4.18 -2.83 8.88
N LEU A 35 3.05 -2.77 8.17
CA LEU A 35 3.04 -2.61 6.71
C LEU A 35 3.67 -1.28 6.28
N GLU A 36 3.29 -0.19 6.93
CA GLU A 36 3.91 1.12 6.69
C GLU A 36 5.43 1.05 6.86
N ASN A 37 5.89 0.52 7.98
CA ASN A 37 7.31 0.41 8.29
C ASN A 37 8.09 -0.38 7.21
N ILE A 38 7.58 -1.52 6.73
CA ILE A 38 8.28 -2.28 5.69
C ILE A 38 8.31 -1.53 4.37
N VAL A 39 7.20 -0.88 3.97
CA VAL A 39 7.12 -0.11 2.72
C VAL A 39 8.06 1.10 2.74
N VAL A 40 8.13 1.82 3.86
CA VAL A 40 8.99 3.02 3.96
C VAL A 40 10.48 2.71 4.14
N SER A 41 10.84 1.52 4.62
CA SER A 41 12.23 1.16 4.91
C SER A 41 12.90 0.27 3.88
N THR A 42 12.13 -0.54 3.14
CA THR A 42 12.70 -1.45 2.15
C THR A 42 13.23 -0.70 0.92
N ARG A 43 14.25 -1.28 0.28
CA ARG A 43 14.77 -0.85 -1.04
C ARG A 43 14.29 -1.74 -2.17
N ARG A 44 13.53 -2.79 -1.86
CA ARG A 44 13.10 -3.82 -2.80
C ARG A 44 11.58 -3.89 -2.81
N PHE A 45 10.98 -3.62 -3.96
CA PHE A 45 9.53 -3.68 -4.16
C PHE A 45 8.95 -5.07 -3.86
N SER A 46 9.69 -6.13 -4.22
CA SER A 46 9.29 -7.51 -3.93
C SER A 46 9.12 -7.80 -2.44
N GLU A 47 9.84 -7.12 -1.55
CA GLU A 47 9.68 -7.29 -0.09
C GLU A 47 8.30 -6.82 0.38
N ILE A 48 7.75 -5.77 -0.26
CA ILE A 48 6.39 -5.28 0.03
C ILE A 48 5.37 -6.35 -0.36
N LEU A 49 5.47 -6.85 -1.59
CA LEU A 49 4.58 -7.89 -2.11
C LEU A 49 4.65 -9.17 -1.27
N ASN A 50 5.87 -9.60 -0.95
CA ASN A 50 6.11 -10.80 -0.15
C ASN A 50 5.58 -10.63 1.28
N PHE A 51 5.74 -9.45 1.89
CA PHE A 51 5.17 -9.19 3.20
C PHE A 51 3.65 -9.39 3.19
N ILE A 52 2.93 -8.78 2.24
CA ILE A 52 1.47 -8.90 2.14
C ILE A 52 1.07 -10.35 1.91
N LYS A 53 1.69 -11.05 0.94
CA LYS A 53 1.42 -12.46 0.65
C LYS A 53 1.68 -13.37 1.85
N ASN A 54 2.78 -13.14 2.56
CA ASN A 54 3.14 -13.91 3.75
C ASN A 54 2.16 -13.66 4.89
N GLN A 55 1.62 -12.45 5.06
CA GLN A 55 0.59 -12.21 6.06
C GLN A 55 -0.74 -12.86 5.68
N ALA A 56 -1.11 -12.81 4.40
CA ALA A 56 -2.34 -13.39 3.87
C ALA A 56 -2.35 -14.93 3.91
N GLY A 57 -1.19 -15.56 3.72
CA GLY A 57 -1.02 -17.02 3.76
C GLY A 57 -0.88 -17.63 5.16
N LYS A 58 -0.89 -16.82 6.24
CA LYS A 58 -0.83 -17.36 7.60
C LYS A 58 -2.17 -18.00 7.98
N GLU A 59 -2.11 -19.24 8.46
CA GLU A 59 -3.28 -19.92 9.03
C GLU A 59 -3.71 -19.25 10.34
N LYS A 60 -4.77 -18.44 10.25
CA LYS A 60 -5.39 -17.79 11.40
C LYS A 60 -6.91 -17.92 11.32
N LYS A 61 -7.54 -18.05 12.48
CA LYS A 61 -9.00 -18.16 12.64
C LYS A 61 -9.77 -16.96 12.03
N ASP A 62 -9.16 -15.77 12.04
CA ASP A 62 -9.67 -14.56 11.39
C ASP A 62 -8.61 -14.00 10.43
N ASN A 63 -8.65 -14.46 9.18
CA ASN A 63 -7.69 -14.06 8.15
C ASN A 63 -8.03 -12.69 7.54
N LYS A 64 -7.91 -11.62 8.35
CA LYS A 64 -8.10 -10.23 7.89
C LYS A 64 -7.17 -9.88 6.74
N TRP A 65 -5.93 -10.36 6.78
CA TRP A 65 -4.96 -10.16 5.71
C TRP A 65 -5.41 -10.78 4.39
N GLY A 66 -5.99 -11.98 4.42
CA GLY A 66 -6.60 -12.59 3.22
C GLY A 66 -7.70 -11.74 2.60
N LYS A 67 -8.48 -11.00 3.40
CA LYS A 67 -9.53 -10.09 2.89
C LYS A 67 -8.97 -8.82 2.25
N ALA A 68 -7.82 -8.34 2.71
CA ALA A 68 -7.21 -7.10 2.22
C ALA A 68 -6.16 -7.32 1.12
N ALA A 69 -5.57 -8.51 1.05
CA ALA A 69 -4.41 -8.79 0.22
C ALA A 69 -4.65 -8.48 -1.26
N ASP A 70 -5.77 -8.91 -1.81
CA ASP A 70 -6.08 -8.74 -3.23
C ASP A 70 -6.11 -7.25 -3.61
N LEU A 71 -6.81 -6.41 -2.84
CA LEU A 71 -6.88 -4.97 -3.09
C LEU A 71 -5.51 -4.30 -2.94
N LEU A 72 -4.74 -4.63 -1.90
CA LEU A 72 -3.43 -4.04 -1.69
C LEU A 72 -2.44 -4.43 -2.79
N LEU A 73 -2.48 -5.69 -3.24
CA LEU A 73 -1.64 -6.20 -4.32
C LEU A 73 -2.04 -5.62 -5.68
N GLU A 74 -3.34 -5.46 -5.94
CA GLU A 74 -3.85 -4.79 -7.14
C GLU A 74 -3.34 -3.35 -7.23
N GLN A 75 -3.43 -2.59 -6.14
CA GLN A 75 -2.95 -1.20 -6.11
C GLN A 75 -1.44 -1.12 -6.29
N LEU A 76 -0.68 -2.05 -5.71
CA LEU A 76 0.76 -2.12 -5.91
C LEU A 76 1.11 -2.49 -7.37
N ASP A 77 0.35 -3.36 -8.02
CA ASP A 77 0.52 -3.63 -9.45
C ASP A 77 0.23 -2.36 -10.28
N GLN A 78 -0.85 -1.62 -10.01
CA GLN A 78 -1.15 -0.36 -10.67
C GLN A 78 0.00 0.66 -10.53
N ILE A 79 0.58 0.77 -9.33
CA ILE A 79 1.78 1.59 -9.08
C ILE A 79 2.97 1.10 -9.92
N GLU A 80 3.20 -0.21 -9.99
CA GLU A 80 4.28 -0.78 -10.80
C GLU A 80 4.09 -0.51 -12.30
N GLN A 81 2.86 -0.65 -12.82
CA GLN A 81 2.57 -0.37 -14.23
C GLN A 81 2.76 1.12 -14.54
N LYS A 82 2.30 2.02 -13.67
CA LYS A 82 2.53 3.46 -13.84
C LYS A 82 4.02 3.80 -13.81
N ALA A 83 4.77 3.20 -12.88
CA ALA A 83 6.22 3.41 -12.80
C ALA A 83 6.95 2.94 -14.05
N LYS A 84 6.58 1.77 -14.62
CA LYS A 84 7.13 1.28 -15.89
C LYS A 84 6.84 2.24 -17.04
N SER A 85 5.63 2.79 -17.09
CA SER A 85 5.25 3.78 -18.11
C SER A 85 6.06 5.08 -18.01
N LEU A 86 6.26 5.62 -16.80
CA LEU A 86 7.02 6.86 -16.59
C LEU A 86 8.55 6.68 -16.75
N ALA A 87 9.02 5.45 -16.60
CA ALA A 87 10.44 5.13 -16.71
C ALA A 87 10.92 4.95 -18.16
N GLU A 88 10.01 4.92 -19.14
CA GLU A 88 10.37 4.82 -20.58
C GLU A 88 11.32 3.64 -20.89
N GLY A 89 11.18 2.54 -20.16
CA GLY A 89 11.99 1.32 -20.32
C GLY A 89 13.28 1.28 -19.49
N GLU A 90 13.61 2.33 -18.72
CA GLU A 90 14.78 2.34 -17.83
C GLU A 90 14.51 1.61 -16.50
N PRO A 91 15.14 0.44 -16.23
CA PRO A 91 14.77 -0.37 -15.06
C PRO A 91 15.11 0.28 -13.71
N ALA A 92 16.21 1.03 -13.64
CA ALA A 92 16.62 1.73 -12.42
C ALA A 92 15.64 2.85 -12.07
N LYS A 93 15.26 3.66 -13.06
CA LYS A 93 14.24 4.71 -12.94
C LYS A 93 12.87 4.12 -12.57
N ALA A 94 12.48 3.00 -13.19
CA ALA A 94 11.23 2.31 -12.84
C ALA A 94 11.21 1.84 -11.37
N LEU A 95 12.35 1.34 -10.87
CA LEU A 95 12.49 0.96 -9.47
C LEU A 95 12.40 2.17 -8.53
N GLU A 96 13.09 3.26 -8.86
CA GLU A 96 13.04 4.49 -8.07
C GLU A 96 11.61 5.04 -7.98
N ILE A 97 10.94 5.16 -9.13
CA ILE A 97 9.56 5.68 -9.22
C ILE A 97 8.60 4.80 -8.42
N LYS A 98 8.61 3.47 -8.62
CA LYS A 98 7.67 2.60 -7.90
C LYS A 98 7.93 2.60 -6.39
N MET A 99 9.19 2.66 -5.96
CA MET A 99 9.51 2.73 -4.54
C MET A 99 9.00 4.04 -3.93
N HIS A 100 9.24 5.18 -4.58
CA HIS A 100 8.75 6.47 -4.10
C HIS A 100 7.21 6.51 -4.07
N ALA A 101 6.55 6.05 -5.12
CA ALA A 101 5.10 5.96 -5.18
C ALA A 101 4.52 5.04 -4.09
N SER A 102 5.09 3.85 -3.86
CA SER A 102 4.63 2.96 -2.78
C SER A 102 4.75 3.60 -1.40
N GLN A 103 5.80 4.40 -1.16
CA GLN A 103 5.97 5.12 0.10
C GLN A 103 4.93 6.22 0.31
N GLY A 104 4.57 6.95 -0.75
CA GLY A 104 3.48 7.92 -0.72
C GLY A 104 2.12 7.24 -0.49
N TRP A 105 1.85 6.19 -1.28
CA TRP A 105 0.64 5.38 -1.20
C TRP A 105 0.39 4.86 0.22
N ILE A 106 1.38 4.21 0.86
CA ILE A 106 1.14 3.63 2.18
C ILE A 106 0.85 4.70 3.24
N ARG A 107 1.45 5.89 3.13
CA ARG A 107 1.17 7.01 4.04
C ARG A 107 -0.28 7.50 3.88
N GLN A 108 -0.77 7.59 2.64
CA GLN A 108 -2.16 7.94 2.36
C GLN A 108 -3.12 6.88 2.91
N VAL A 109 -2.85 5.60 2.66
CA VAL A 109 -3.62 4.45 3.19
C VAL A 109 -3.70 4.50 4.71
N VAL A 110 -2.55 4.63 5.39
CA VAL A 110 -2.46 4.64 6.86
C VAL A 110 -3.17 5.85 7.45
N ALA A 111 -3.03 7.03 6.83
CA ALA A 111 -3.70 8.25 7.27
C ALA A 111 -5.22 8.07 7.24
N HIS A 112 -5.76 7.55 6.13
CA HIS A 112 -7.19 7.32 5.99
C HIS A 112 -7.69 6.21 6.93
N TYR A 113 -6.98 5.09 7.04
CA TYR A 113 -7.27 4.03 8.02
C TYR A 113 -7.40 4.57 9.45
N LEU A 114 -6.47 5.43 9.88
CA LEU A 114 -6.50 5.98 11.24
C LEU A 114 -7.67 6.94 11.46
N TYR A 115 -8.02 7.73 10.43
CA TYR A 115 -9.18 8.60 10.46
C TYR A 115 -10.47 7.78 10.61
N GLU A 116 -10.64 6.74 9.79
CA GLU A 116 -11.82 5.87 9.81
C GLU A 116 -11.92 5.06 11.10
N LYS A 117 -10.80 4.51 11.59
CA LYS A 117 -10.77 3.79 12.86
C LYS A 117 -11.22 4.68 14.03
N LYS A 118 -10.72 5.93 14.10
CA LYS A 118 -11.13 6.89 15.13
C LYS A 118 -12.63 7.22 15.02
N ARG A 119 -13.16 7.34 13.79
CA ARG A 119 -14.57 7.62 13.52
C ARG A 119 -15.48 6.46 13.94
N ALA A 120 -14.99 5.22 13.84
CA ALA A 120 -15.70 4.02 14.23
C ALA A 120 -15.76 3.77 15.76
N GLY A 121 -15.09 4.59 16.58
CA GLY A 121 -15.10 4.50 18.05
C GLY A 121 -14.14 3.45 18.62
N ASP A 122 -13.10 3.10 17.87
CA ASP A 122 -12.14 2.02 18.15
C ASP A 122 -10.73 2.54 18.53
#